data_AF-A0A9W4H8K0-F1
#
_entry.id   AF-A0A9W4H8K0-F1
#
_cell.length_a   1.000
_cell.length_b   1.000
_cell.length_c   1.000
_cell.angle_alpha   90.00
_cell.angle_beta   90.00
_cell.angle_gamma   90.00
#
_symmetry.space_group_name_H-M   'P 1'
#
loop_
_entity.id
_entity.type
_entity.pdbx_description
1 polymer ?
#
loop_
_entity_poly.entity_id
_entity_poly.type
_entity_poly.pdbx_seq_one_letter_code
_entity_poly.pdbx_strand_id
1 'polypeptide(L)'
;MSAWTGHHFARPGNRFWPALHASGFTPRRFAPAEQAQLLGLGLGVTNVAPRATARADELSTRELVEGGRALAAKVAEHRPAWLAVLGVTAYRVAFDDRHAQVGPQQRTLGGTRIWALPSPSGLNAHWTPAALAEEFGRLRAAAFAPAADMPSGVPRDLPEESR
;
A
#
# COMPACT_ATOMS: atom_id res chain seq x y z
N MET A 1 -7.85 -30.59 5.43
CA MET A 1 -8.70 -29.84 4.46
C MET A 1 -8.87 -28.42 4.97
N SER A 2 -8.20 -27.44 4.39
CA SER A 2 -8.51 -26.02 4.62
C SER A 2 -8.67 -25.35 3.27
N ALA A 3 -9.90 -25.38 2.76
CA ALA A 3 -10.31 -24.61 1.60
C ALA A 3 -9.94 -23.15 1.86
N TRP A 4 -9.06 -22.64 1.01
CA TRP A 4 -8.49 -21.32 1.11
C TRP A 4 -9.59 -20.34 0.70
N THR A 5 -10.33 -19.87 1.71
CA THR A 5 -11.40 -18.89 1.56
C THR A 5 -10.88 -17.74 0.71
N GLY A 6 -11.56 -17.42 -0.39
CA GLY A 6 -11.19 -16.39 -1.38
C GLY A 6 -11.23 -14.95 -0.85
N HIS A 7 -10.89 -14.75 0.41
CA HIS A 7 -10.84 -13.49 1.14
C HIS A 7 -9.39 -13.11 1.41
N HIS A 8 -9.06 -11.83 1.19
CA HIS A 8 -7.73 -11.30 1.40
C HIS A 8 -7.33 -11.39 2.88
N PHE A 9 -6.10 -11.84 3.13
CA PHE A 9 -5.51 -11.91 4.48
C PHE A 9 -6.32 -12.76 5.49
N ALA A 10 -7.04 -13.79 5.04
CA ALA A 10 -7.90 -14.62 5.89
C ALA A 10 -7.17 -15.64 6.80
N ARG A 11 -5.85 -15.72 6.72
CA ARG A 11 -5.08 -16.73 7.44
C ARG A 11 -4.96 -16.42 8.94
N PRO A 12 -5.06 -17.44 9.82
CA PRO A 12 -4.73 -17.28 11.22
C PRO A 12 -3.32 -16.69 11.39
N GLY A 13 -3.19 -15.68 12.25
CA GLY A 13 -1.93 -14.98 12.50
C GLY A 13 -1.59 -13.85 11.50
N ASN A 14 -2.38 -13.62 10.45
CA ASN A 14 -2.23 -12.42 9.64
C ASN A 14 -2.72 -11.18 10.42
N ARG A 15 -1.90 -10.14 10.46
CA ARG A 15 -2.15 -8.93 11.27
C ARG A 15 -2.70 -7.75 10.45
N PHE A 16 -3.06 -7.95 9.19
CA PHE A 16 -3.61 -6.91 8.32
C PHE A 16 -4.88 -6.29 8.91
N TRP A 17 -5.91 -7.09 9.17
CA TRP A 17 -7.19 -6.60 9.70
C TRP A 17 -7.06 -5.91 11.06
N PRO A 18 -6.29 -6.45 12.04
CA PRO A 18 -5.95 -5.73 13.26
C PRO A 18 -5.25 -4.38 13.01
N ALA A 19 -4.21 -4.35 12.16
CA ALA A 19 -3.43 -3.13 11.92
C ALA A 19 -4.24 -2.06 11.17
N LEU A 20 -5.07 -2.47 10.21
CA LEU A 20 -5.96 -1.58 9.47
C LEU A 20 -6.95 -0.88 10.42
N HIS A 21 -7.49 -1.61 11.39
CA HIS A 21 -8.37 -1.01 12.40
C HIS A 21 -7.59 -0.13 13.39
N ALA A 22 -6.49 -0.63 13.95
CA ALA A 22 -5.70 0.09 14.94
C ALA A 22 -5.09 1.40 14.39
N SER A 23 -4.87 1.49 13.09
CA SER A 23 -4.41 2.71 12.39
C SER A 23 -5.53 3.70 12.05
N GLY A 24 -6.79 3.35 12.34
CA GLY A 24 -7.95 4.22 12.12
C GLY A 24 -8.47 4.26 10.68
N PHE A 25 -8.03 3.36 9.79
CA PHE A 25 -8.64 3.24 8.45
C PHE A 25 -10.06 2.72 8.53
N THR A 26 -10.38 1.91 9.55
CA THR A 26 -11.70 1.33 9.73
C THR A 26 -12.28 1.65 11.11
N PRO A 27 -13.58 1.94 11.21
CA PRO A 27 -14.23 2.30 12.48
C PRO A 27 -14.29 1.13 13.47
N ARG A 28 -14.25 -0.10 12.95
CA ARG A 28 -14.14 -1.35 13.71
C ARG A 28 -13.20 -2.31 13.00
N ARG A 29 -12.84 -3.40 13.68
CA ARG A 29 -12.14 -4.52 13.05
C ARG A 29 -13.11 -5.32 12.19
N PHE A 30 -12.87 -5.34 10.88
CA PHE A 30 -13.58 -6.19 9.94
C PHE A 30 -12.98 -7.60 9.91
N ALA A 31 -13.83 -8.60 9.68
CA ALA A 31 -13.42 -9.94 9.31
C ALA A 31 -13.03 -9.99 7.81
N PRO A 32 -12.21 -10.96 7.38
CA PRO A 32 -11.84 -11.12 5.97
C PRO A 32 -13.05 -11.22 5.02
N ALA A 33 -14.13 -11.87 5.47
CA ALA A 33 -15.36 -11.99 4.68
C ALA A 33 -16.07 -10.64 4.44
N GLU A 34 -15.78 -9.63 5.27
CA GLU A 34 -16.37 -8.29 5.20
C GLU A 34 -15.58 -7.34 4.28
N GLN A 35 -14.56 -7.82 3.56
CA GLN A 35 -13.67 -6.98 2.74
C GLN A 35 -14.38 -6.06 1.74
N ALA A 36 -15.57 -6.44 1.26
CA ALA A 36 -16.37 -5.61 0.35
C ALA A 36 -16.83 -4.30 1.02
N GLN A 37 -16.98 -4.26 2.34
CA GLN A 37 -17.37 -3.06 3.09
C GLN A 37 -16.29 -1.97 3.06
N LEU A 38 -15.04 -2.32 2.76
CA LEU A 38 -13.95 -1.36 2.61
C LEU A 38 -14.21 -0.36 1.47
N LEU A 39 -14.90 -0.78 0.41
CA LEU A 39 -15.22 0.08 -0.73
C LEU A 39 -16.08 1.27 -0.31
N GLY A 40 -17.01 1.07 0.63
CA GLY A 40 -17.82 2.16 1.21
C GLY A 40 -17.01 3.16 2.03
N LEU A 41 -15.77 2.82 2.40
CA LEU A 41 -14.82 3.70 3.08
C LEU A 41 -13.79 4.31 2.11
N GLY A 42 -13.96 4.09 0.81
CA GLY A 42 -12.98 4.52 -0.21
C GLY A 42 -11.69 3.70 -0.23
N LEU A 43 -11.71 2.50 0.36
CA LEU A 43 -10.54 1.62 0.45
C LEU A 43 -10.69 0.40 -0.48
N GLY A 44 -9.69 0.18 -1.32
CA GLY A 44 -9.58 -1.02 -2.16
C GLY A 44 -8.52 -2.00 -1.63
N VAL A 45 -8.76 -3.30 -1.81
CA VAL A 45 -7.78 -4.35 -1.53
C VAL A 45 -7.67 -5.26 -2.74
N THR A 46 -6.45 -5.55 -3.17
CA THR A 46 -6.15 -6.46 -4.28
C THR A 46 -4.91 -7.29 -3.95
N ASN A 47 -4.79 -8.47 -4.57
CA ASN A 47 -3.54 -9.22 -4.56
C ASN A 47 -2.61 -8.74 -5.67
N VAL A 48 -1.30 -8.84 -5.43
CA VAL A 48 -0.23 -8.59 -6.40
C VAL A 48 -0.18 -9.73 -7.44
N ALA A 49 -0.48 -10.97 -7.05
CA ALA A 49 -0.53 -12.14 -7.94
C ALA A 49 -1.92 -12.81 -7.96
N PRO A 50 -2.34 -13.44 -9.08
CA PRO A 50 -3.64 -14.11 -9.20
C PRO A 50 -3.74 -15.35 -8.31
N ARG A 51 -2.63 -16.04 -8.04
CA ARG A 51 -2.55 -16.98 -6.93
C ARG A 51 -2.43 -16.12 -5.68
N ALA A 52 -3.47 -16.09 -4.84
CA ALA A 52 -3.22 -15.69 -3.47
C ALA A 52 -2.03 -16.54 -2.99
N THR A 53 -1.08 -16.01 -2.27
CA THR A 53 -0.09 -16.87 -1.65
C THR A 53 -0.09 -16.49 -0.22
N ALA A 54 -0.40 -17.52 0.56
CA ALA A 54 0.11 -17.81 1.87
C ALA A 54 1.15 -16.91 2.51
N ARG A 55 2.10 -16.47 1.70
CA ARG A 55 3.44 -16.08 2.02
C ARG A 55 3.94 -15.32 0.80
N ALA A 56 4.16 -14.02 0.95
CA ALA A 56 4.79 -13.22 -0.10
C ALA A 56 6.22 -13.74 -0.40
N ASP A 57 6.80 -14.47 0.54
CA ASP A 57 8.06 -15.21 0.49
C ASP A 57 8.01 -16.52 -0.32
N GLU A 58 6.82 -17.01 -0.71
CA GLU A 58 6.67 -18.18 -1.60
C GLU A 58 6.48 -17.76 -3.07
N LEU A 59 6.41 -16.46 -3.37
CA LEU A 59 6.34 -15.98 -4.76
C LEU A 59 7.74 -15.94 -5.36
N SER A 60 7.88 -16.49 -6.57
CA SER A 60 9.11 -16.34 -7.35
C SER A 60 9.32 -14.88 -7.75
N THR A 61 10.58 -14.51 -8.03
CA THR A 61 10.94 -13.21 -8.59
C THR A 61 10.11 -12.88 -9.83
N ARG A 62 9.88 -13.87 -10.69
CA ARG A 62 9.06 -13.71 -11.90
C ARG A 62 7.61 -13.35 -11.57
N GLU A 63 6.98 -14.07 -10.65
CA GLU A 63 5.60 -13.79 -10.22
C GLU A 63 5.48 -12.40 -9.59
N LEU A 64 6.48 -11.95 -8.84
CA LEU A 64 6.50 -10.59 -8.27
C LEU A 64 6.61 -9.51 -9.34
N VAL A 65 7.46 -9.70 -10.36
CA VAL A 65 7.60 -8.77 -11.48
C VAL A 65 6.32 -8.72 -12.33
N GLU A 66 5.75 -9.88 -12.65
CA GLU A 66 4.47 -9.97 -13.38
C GLU A 66 3.33 -9.34 -12.57
N GLY A 67 3.30 -9.59 -11.26
CA GLY A 67 2.33 -8.99 -10.35
C GLY A 67 2.47 -7.47 -10.23
N GLY A 68 3.70 -6.95 -10.23
CA GLY A 68 3.98 -5.52 -10.29
C GLY A 68 3.39 -4.85 -11.54
N ARG A 69 3.53 -5.50 -12.70
CA ARG A 69 2.94 -5.03 -13.98
C ARG A 69 1.41 -5.04 -13.93
N ALA A 70 0.82 -6.11 -13.43
CA ALA A 70 -0.64 -6.21 -13.27
C ALA A 70 -1.19 -5.16 -12.30
N LEU A 71 -0.46 -4.89 -11.21
CA LEU A 71 -0.81 -3.85 -10.26
C LEU A 71 -0.72 -2.45 -10.88
N ALA A 72 0.31 -2.18 -11.67
CA ALA A 72 0.45 -0.92 -12.40
C ALA A 72 -0.71 -0.68 -13.37
N ALA A 73 -1.16 -1.73 -14.08
CA ALA A 73 -2.33 -1.64 -14.95
C ALA A 73 -3.62 -1.29 -14.19
N LYS A 74 -3.89 -1.97 -13.06
CA LYS A 74 -5.04 -1.67 -12.19
C LYS A 74 -5.00 -0.25 -11.63
N VAL A 75 -3.81 0.22 -11.26
CA VAL A 75 -3.62 1.59 -10.77
C VAL A 75 -3.86 2.62 -11.87
N ALA A 76 -3.44 2.34 -13.11
CA ALA A 76 -3.73 3.22 -14.24
C ALA A 76 -5.23 3.32 -14.55
N GLU A 77 -5.98 2.22 -14.37
CA GLU A 77 -7.43 2.15 -14.55
C GLU A 77 -8.19 2.89 -13.44
N HIS A 78 -7.92 2.58 -12.18
CA HIS A 78 -8.70 3.09 -11.05
C HIS A 78 -8.17 4.41 -10.46
N ARG A 79 -6.93 4.79 -10.78
CA ARG A 79 -6.27 6.04 -10.36
C ARG A 79 -6.45 6.39 -8.87
N PRO A 80 -6.13 5.47 -7.94
CA PRO A 80 -6.21 5.79 -6.51
C PRO A 80 -5.20 6.88 -6.14
N ALA A 81 -5.47 7.66 -5.10
CA ALA A 81 -4.51 8.66 -4.61
C ALA A 81 -3.22 8.01 -4.06
N TRP A 82 -3.36 6.81 -3.48
CA TRP A 82 -2.28 6.03 -2.90
C TRP A 82 -2.39 4.55 -3.26
N LEU A 83 -1.26 3.94 -3.58
CA LEU A 83 -1.05 2.50 -3.62
C LEU A 83 -0.21 2.08 -2.41
N ALA A 84 -0.73 1.18 -1.58
CA ALA A 84 0.02 0.57 -0.49
C ALA A 84 0.46 -0.86 -0.84
N VAL A 85 1.76 -1.12 -0.84
CA VAL A 85 2.33 -2.45 -1.11
C VAL A 85 2.78 -3.09 0.19
N LEU A 86 2.14 -4.18 0.59
CA LEU A 86 2.40 -4.88 1.84
C LEU A 86 3.60 -5.83 1.69
N GLY A 87 4.76 -5.41 2.21
CA GLY A 87 6.02 -6.13 2.15
C GLY A 87 7.05 -5.38 1.30
N VAL A 88 8.02 -4.74 1.95
CA VAL A 88 9.09 -3.98 1.27
C VAL A 88 9.89 -4.85 0.31
N THR A 89 10.21 -6.11 0.64
CA THR A 89 10.95 -7.01 -0.27
C THR A 89 10.15 -7.30 -1.54
N ALA A 90 8.84 -7.53 -1.43
CA ALA A 90 7.99 -7.74 -2.59
C ALA A 90 7.93 -6.48 -3.47
N TYR A 91 7.85 -5.29 -2.85
CA TYR A 91 7.93 -4.01 -3.57
C TYR A 91 9.26 -3.87 -4.32
N ARG A 92 10.40 -4.12 -3.66
CA ARG A 92 11.75 -4.02 -4.26
C ARG A 92 11.86 -4.85 -5.53
N VAL A 93 11.31 -6.07 -5.51
CA VAL A 93 11.33 -6.97 -6.68
C VAL A 93 10.31 -6.54 -7.73
N ALA A 94 9.07 -6.28 -7.33
CA ALA A 94 7.97 -5.96 -8.26
C ALA A 94 8.23 -4.68 -9.06
N PHE A 95 8.94 -3.73 -8.47
CA PHE A 95 9.24 -2.43 -9.08
C PHE A 95 10.72 -2.22 -9.42
N ASP A 96 11.57 -3.24 -9.26
CA ASP A 96 13.03 -3.13 -9.49
C ASP A 96 13.66 -1.92 -8.76
N ASP A 97 13.41 -1.85 -7.46
CA ASP A 97 13.90 -0.77 -6.58
C ASP A 97 14.60 -1.38 -5.37
N ARG A 98 15.88 -1.76 -5.53
CA ARG A 98 16.65 -2.47 -4.50
C ARG A 98 16.82 -1.71 -3.18
N HIS A 99 16.69 -0.39 -3.19
CA HIS A 99 16.98 0.49 -2.05
C HIS A 99 15.72 0.95 -1.31
N ALA A 100 14.54 0.56 -1.79
CA ALA A 100 13.27 0.93 -1.17
C ALA A 100 13.22 0.60 0.32
N GLN A 101 12.70 1.50 1.11
CA GLN A 101 12.50 1.33 2.56
C GLN A 101 11.00 1.36 2.88
N VAL A 102 10.62 0.94 4.09
CA VAL A 102 9.25 1.12 4.57
C VAL A 102 8.94 2.62 4.65
N GLY A 103 7.81 3.05 4.09
CA GLY A 103 7.42 4.46 4.01
C GLY A 103 6.94 4.89 2.62
N PRO A 104 6.79 6.21 2.40
CA PRO A 104 6.48 6.77 1.08
C PRO A 104 7.65 6.55 0.11
N GLN A 105 7.33 6.23 -1.13
CA GLN A 105 8.31 6.01 -2.19
C GLN A 105 8.39 7.21 -3.11
N GLN A 106 9.58 7.46 -3.68
CA GLN A 106 9.75 8.51 -4.70
C GLN A 106 9.07 8.12 -6.02
N ARG A 107 9.02 6.82 -6.33
CA ARG A 107 8.30 6.32 -7.49
C ARG A 107 6.80 6.55 -7.35
N THR A 108 6.20 7.04 -8.42
CA THR A 108 4.74 7.12 -8.60
C THR A 108 4.29 6.24 -9.78
N LEU A 109 2.99 5.96 -9.83
CA LEU A 109 2.33 5.35 -10.99
C LEU A 109 1.34 6.36 -11.55
N GLY A 110 1.80 7.18 -12.50
CA GLY A 110 1.08 8.39 -12.90
C GLY A 110 0.93 9.34 -11.71
N GLY A 111 -0.31 9.76 -11.42
CA GLY A 111 -0.63 10.56 -10.23
C GLY A 111 -0.73 9.77 -8.92
N THR A 112 -0.63 8.43 -8.97
CA THR A 112 -0.75 7.58 -7.78
C THR A 112 0.57 7.55 -7.02
N ARG A 113 0.54 7.96 -5.75
CA ARG A 113 1.70 7.85 -4.85
C ARG A 113 1.82 6.43 -4.30
N ILE A 114 3.03 5.96 -4.03
CA ILE A 114 3.25 4.60 -3.53
C ILE A 114 3.78 4.63 -2.11
N TRP A 115 3.29 3.72 -1.27
CA TRP A 115 3.79 3.46 0.08
C TRP A 115 4.16 1.99 0.23
N ALA A 116 5.41 1.72 0.62
CA ALA A 116 5.83 0.37 0.99
C ALA A 116 5.57 0.16 2.48
N LEU A 117 4.70 -0.78 2.81
CA LEU A 117 4.36 -1.14 4.18
C LEU A 117 5.11 -2.41 4.60
N PRO A 118 5.27 -2.67 5.91
CA PRO A 118 5.79 -3.95 6.37
C PRO A 118 4.83 -5.09 6.00
N SER A 119 5.35 -6.31 5.88
CA SER A 119 4.50 -7.47 5.69
C SER A 119 3.68 -7.74 6.96
N PRO A 120 2.34 -7.84 6.87
CA PRO A 120 1.47 -8.11 8.02
C PRO A 120 1.47 -9.59 8.45
N SER A 121 2.23 -10.45 7.78
CA SER A 121 2.36 -11.86 8.15
C SER A 121 2.83 -12.01 9.60
N GLY A 122 2.19 -12.91 10.36
CA GLY A 122 2.62 -13.25 11.73
C GLY A 122 4.02 -13.85 11.83
N LEU A 123 4.57 -14.32 10.70
CA LEU A 123 5.94 -14.85 10.60
C LEU A 123 7.01 -13.76 10.59
N ASN A 124 6.62 -12.51 10.32
CA ASN A 124 7.52 -11.37 10.36
C ASN A 124 7.66 -10.86 11.81
N ALA A 125 8.55 -11.50 12.58
CA ALA A 125 8.76 -11.20 14.00
C ALA A 125 9.37 -9.81 14.25
N HIS A 126 10.00 -9.20 13.24
CA HIS A 126 10.62 -7.88 13.35
C HIS A 126 9.62 -6.73 13.50
N TRP A 127 8.39 -6.92 13.05
CA TRP A 127 7.34 -5.90 13.15
C TRP A 127 6.35 -6.29 14.22
N THR A 128 6.30 -5.52 15.31
CA THR A 128 5.27 -5.68 16.34
C THR A 128 3.91 -5.24 15.78
N PRO A 129 2.78 -5.72 16.34
CA PRO A 129 1.46 -5.23 15.95
C PRO A 129 1.32 -3.71 16.06
N ALA A 130 1.94 -3.10 17.09
CA ALA A 130 1.95 -1.66 17.29
C ALA A 130 2.72 -0.94 16.18
N ALA A 131 3.95 -1.36 15.88
CA ALA A 131 4.75 -0.76 14.80
C ALA A 131 4.07 -0.89 13.43
N LEU A 132 3.38 -2.01 13.17
CA LEU A 132 2.59 -2.18 11.94
C LEU A 132 1.42 -1.19 11.90
N ALA A 133 0.71 -1.00 13.01
CA ALA A 133 -0.38 -0.03 13.09
C ALA A 133 0.11 1.42 12.95
N GLU A 134 1.27 1.75 13.51
CA GLU A 134 1.91 3.07 13.35
C GLU A 134 2.21 3.37 11.88
N GLU A 135 2.80 2.42 11.15
CA GLU A 135 3.10 2.59 9.72
C GLU A 135 1.84 2.77 8.87
N PHE A 136 0.79 2.00 9.16
CA PHE A 136 -0.50 2.22 8.51
C PHE A 136 -1.08 3.59 8.89
N GLY A 137 -0.92 4.02 10.14
CA GLY A 137 -1.34 5.33 10.62
C GLY A 137 -0.64 6.49 9.90
N ARG A 138 0.67 6.36 9.64
CA ARG A 138 1.43 7.34 8.83
C ARG A 138 0.88 7.44 7.41
N LEU A 139 0.59 6.30 6.77
CA LEU A 139 -0.05 6.30 5.46
C LEU A 139 -1.43 6.96 5.51
N ARG A 140 -2.26 6.63 6.50
CA ARG A 140 -3.59 7.25 6.67
C ARG A 140 -3.46 8.77 6.81
N ALA A 141 -2.55 9.24 7.66
CA ALA A 141 -2.30 10.66 7.83
C ALA A 141 -1.90 11.31 6.51
N ALA A 142 -1.01 10.70 5.72
CA ALA A 142 -0.61 11.24 4.41
C ALA A 142 -1.71 11.16 3.34
N ALA A 143 -2.62 10.20 3.44
CA ALA A 143 -3.72 10.00 2.50
C ALA A 143 -4.90 10.95 2.75
N PHE A 144 -5.16 11.27 4.02
CA PHE A 144 -6.31 12.06 4.45
C PHE A 144 -5.91 13.36 5.15
N ALA A 145 -4.64 13.73 5.14
CA ALA A 145 -4.24 15.07 5.54
C ALA A 145 -5.00 16.07 4.67
N PRO A 146 -5.59 17.13 5.26
CA PRO A 146 -6.02 18.26 4.46
C PRO A 146 -4.81 18.74 3.65
N ALA A 147 -5.04 19.20 2.43
CA ALA A 147 -4.00 19.77 1.58
C ALA A 147 -3.44 21.03 2.26
N ALA A 148 -2.54 20.86 3.23
CA ALA A 148 -1.87 21.95 3.90
C ALA A 148 -0.79 22.45 2.96
N ASP A 149 -1.00 23.68 2.47
CA ASP A 149 -0.03 24.62 1.91
C ASP A 149 1.20 24.01 1.23
N MET A 150 1.06 23.73 -0.05
CA MET A 150 2.22 23.82 -0.93
C MET A 150 2.57 25.31 -1.04
N PRO A 151 3.76 25.77 -0.59
CA PRO A 151 4.17 27.14 -0.82
C PRO A 151 4.15 27.37 -2.33
N SER A 152 3.34 28.33 -2.75
CA SER A 152 3.21 28.76 -4.14
C SER A 152 4.49 29.52 -4.52
N GLY A 153 5.59 28.79 -4.64
CA GLY A 153 6.85 29.29 -5.17
C GLY A 153 6.80 29.33 -6.68
N VAL A 154 6.01 30.26 -7.24
CA VAL A 154 6.26 30.75 -8.59
C VAL A 154 6.95 32.09 -8.43
N PRO A 155 8.29 32.19 -8.56
CA PRO A 155 8.91 33.46 -8.86
C PRO A 155 8.45 33.85 -10.26
N ARG A 156 7.46 34.74 -10.33
CA ARG A 156 7.10 35.41 -11.57
C ARG A 156 7.83 36.73 -11.58
N ASP A 157 9.07 36.72 -12.06
CA ASP A 157 9.77 37.92 -12.53
C ASP A 157 10.65 37.51 -13.72
N LEU A 158 10.14 37.77 -14.92
CA LEU A 158 10.93 37.92 -16.15
C LEU A 158 11.30 39.41 -16.27
N PRO A 159 12.43 39.74 -16.91
CA PRO A 159 12.96 41.10 -16.92
C PRO A 159 12.15 41.99 -17.87
N GLU A 160 11.72 43.16 -17.40
CA GLU A 160 11.35 44.25 -18.31
C GLU A 160 12.61 44.96 -18.78
N GLU A 161 12.84 44.87 -20.09
CA GLU A 161 13.72 45.73 -20.86
C GLU A 161 13.43 47.20 -20.56
N SER A 162 14.49 47.99 -20.35
CA SER A 162 14.45 49.44 -20.53
C SER A 162 15.62 49.84 -21.41
N ARG A 163 15.27 50.54 -22.48
CA ARG A 163 16.11 51.12 -23.52
C ARG A 163 17.07 52.18 -22.97
#